data_AF-A0A519KX33-F1
#
_entry.id   AF-A0A519KX33-F1
#
_cell.length_a   1.000
_cell.length_b   1.000
_cell.length_c   1.000
_cell.angle_alpha   90.00
_cell.angle_beta   90.00
_cell.angle_gamma   90.00
#
_symmetry.space_group_name_H-M   'P 1'
#
loop_
_entity.id
_entity.type
_entity.pdbx_description
1 polymer ?
#
loop_
_entity_poly.entity_id
_entity_poly.type
_entity_poly.pdbx_seq_one_letter_code
_entity_poly.pdbx_strand_id
1 'polypeptide(L)'
;MDDAYSVQTTAANSGEVDGLEQLMALKDADTFCVADHWGDLKGGADGLFDHDTRLLSRFVMTVGGARPSRLSSGVSQDNVFFICHTTNRPLPPMGGRSAPAGVLHIERRRFIR
;
A
#
# COMPACT_ATOMS: atom_id res chain seq x y z
N MET A 1 -15.87 0.79 15.88
CA MET A 1 -15.75 2.02 15.07
C MET A 1 -15.73 1.51 13.65
N ASP A 2 -16.87 1.60 12.98
CA ASP A 2 -17.04 1.11 11.61
C ASP A 2 -16.49 2.17 10.66
N ASP A 3 -15.17 2.20 10.51
CA ASP A 3 -14.52 3.06 9.54
C ASP A 3 -14.84 2.48 8.15
N ALA A 4 -15.89 3.00 7.52
CA ALA A 4 -16.25 2.62 6.16
C ALA A 4 -15.19 3.17 5.19
N TYR A 5 -14.24 2.35 4.76
CA TYR A 5 -13.30 2.68 3.69
C TYR A 5 -13.75 2.04 2.37
N SER A 6 -13.51 2.73 1.25
CA SER A 6 -13.78 2.17 -0.08
C SER A 6 -12.74 1.09 -0.39
N VAL A 7 -13.17 -0.18 -0.43
CA VAL A 7 -12.29 -1.33 -0.63
C VAL A 7 -12.19 -1.68 -2.11
N GLN A 8 -10.98 -1.67 -2.66
CA GLN A 8 -10.70 -2.30 -3.94
C GLN A 8 -10.08 -3.68 -3.75
N THR A 9 -10.90 -4.73 -3.92
CA THR A 9 -10.47 -6.13 -3.90
C THR A 9 -9.93 -6.52 -5.26
N THR A 10 -8.68 -6.98 -5.35
CA THR A 10 -8.14 -7.61 -6.57
C THR A 10 -7.78 -9.04 -6.25
N ALA A 11 -8.61 -9.97 -6.70
CA ALA A 11 -8.29 -11.39 -6.67
C ALA A 11 -8.22 -11.93 -8.11
N ALA A 12 -7.14 -12.68 -8.36
CA ALA A 12 -6.84 -13.53 -9.52
C ALA A 12 -6.41 -12.85 -10.84
N ASN A 13 -5.33 -13.42 -11.40
CA ASN A 13 -4.70 -13.20 -12.71
C ASN A 13 -5.60 -12.54 -13.77
N SER A 14 -5.29 -11.31 -14.12
CA SER A 14 -5.59 -10.72 -15.43
C SER A 14 -4.37 -9.90 -15.84
N GLY A 15 -3.93 -10.07 -17.09
CA GLY A 15 -2.76 -9.37 -17.63
C GLY A 15 -2.90 -7.87 -17.43
N GLU A 16 -1.79 -7.23 -17.07
CA GLU A 16 -1.67 -5.79 -16.87
C GLU A 16 -2.09 -5.06 -18.17
N VAL A 17 -3.36 -4.69 -18.23
CA VAL A 17 -3.77 -3.53 -19.01
C VAL A 17 -3.45 -2.35 -18.10
N ASP A 18 -2.40 -1.62 -18.48
CA ASP A 18 -1.94 -0.35 -17.90
C ASP A 18 -3.06 0.70 -18.03
N GLY A 19 -4.11 0.54 -17.23
CA GLY A 19 -4.93 1.64 -16.80
C GLY A 19 -4.12 2.39 -15.76
N LEU A 20 -3.94 3.70 -15.95
CA LEU A 20 -3.24 4.61 -15.04
C LEU A 20 -3.35 4.12 -13.60
N GLU A 21 -2.23 3.73 -12.97
CA GLU A 21 -2.21 3.28 -11.56
C GLU A 21 -2.99 4.33 -10.73
N GLN A 22 -4.14 3.94 -10.19
CA GLN A 22 -4.98 4.86 -9.44
C GLN A 22 -4.31 5.15 -8.09
N LEU A 23 -3.82 6.38 -7.94
CA LEU A 23 -3.12 6.79 -6.73
C LEU A 23 -4.09 6.98 -5.57
N MET A 24 -3.62 6.63 -4.38
CA MET A 24 -4.29 6.76 -3.10
C MET A 24 -3.75 8.03 -2.44
N ALA A 25 -4.59 9.07 -2.41
CA ALA A 25 -4.26 10.35 -1.81
C ALA A 25 -4.88 10.45 -0.42
N LEU A 26 -4.05 10.80 0.57
CA LEU A 26 -4.49 11.27 1.87
C LEU A 26 -4.29 12.79 1.93
N LYS A 27 -5.21 13.54 2.52
CA LYS A 27 -5.04 14.97 2.77
C LYS A 27 -5.57 15.40 4.13
N ASP A 28 -4.75 16.13 4.89
CA ASP A 28 -5.18 16.96 6.01
C ASP A 28 -4.41 18.29 6.01
N ALA A 29 -5.12 19.41 6.15
CA ALA A 29 -4.56 20.76 6.08
C ALA A 29 -3.53 20.93 4.92
N ASP A 30 -2.29 21.28 5.25
CA ASP A 30 -1.14 21.47 4.36
C ASP A 30 -0.29 20.20 4.16
N THR A 31 -0.68 19.08 4.79
CA THR A 31 -0.06 17.78 4.64
C THR A 31 -0.85 16.90 3.68
N PHE A 32 -0.17 16.26 2.74
CA PHE A 32 -0.78 15.25 1.88
C PHE A 32 0.19 14.11 1.57
N CYS A 33 -0.35 12.91 1.43
CA CYS A 33 0.41 11.71 1.08
C CYS A 33 -0.19 11.09 -0.18
N VAL A 34 0.63 10.89 -1.20
CA VAL A 34 0.25 10.19 -2.43
C VAL A 34 1.02 8.88 -2.50
N ALA A 35 0.30 7.77 -2.56
CA ALA A 35 0.87 6.43 -2.62
C ALA A 35 0.11 5.57 -3.63
N ASP A 36 0.68 4.44 -4.03
CA ASP A 36 -0.06 3.47 -4.83
C ASP A 36 -1.01 2.58 -3.98
N HIS A 37 -1.64 1.59 -4.61
CA HIS A 37 -2.60 0.70 -3.94
C HIS A 37 -2.00 -0.23 -2.85
N TRP A 38 -0.67 -0.33 -2.71
CA TRP A 38 -0.05 -1.01 -1.55
C TRP A 38 0.37 -0.02 -0.46
N GLY A 39 0.11 1.28 -0.69
CA GLY A 39 0.60 2.37 0.10
C GLY A 39 2.11 2.57 -0.08
N ASP A 40 2.71 2.12 -1.18
CA ASP A 40 4.12 2.38 -1.45
C ASP A 40 4.31 3.80 -2.02
N LEU A 41 5.40 4.46 -1.62
CA LEU A 41 5.90 5.66 -2.29
C LEU A 41 7.07 5.23 -3.16
N LYS A 42 6.90 5.22 -4.48
CA LYS A 42 7.94 4.75 -5.41
C LYS A 42 8.82 5.90 -5.93
N GLY A 43 8.34 7.15 -5.83
CA GLY A 43 8.95 8.35 -6.41
C GLY A 43 8.01 8.98 -7.44
N GLY A 44 8.50 9.92 -8.27
CA GLY A 44 7.64 10.56 -9.27
C GLY A 44 6.57 11.44 -8.62
N ALA A 45 5.29 11.12 -8.83
CA ALA A 45 4.17 11.82 -8.20
C ALA A 45 3.94 11.41 -6.72
N ASP A 46 4.46 10.26 -6.29
CA ASP A 46 4.30 9.77 -4.93
C ASP A 46 5.15 10.56 -3.93
N GLY A 47 4.65 10.65 -2.70
CA GLY A 47 5.41 11.19 -1.59
C GLY A 47 4.55 11.59 -0.40
N LEU A 48 5.21 11.93 0.70
CA LEU A 48 4.63 12.73 1.78
C LEU A 48 5.07 14.17 1.59
N PHE A 49 4.11 15.09 1.62
CA PHE A 49 4.31 16.50 1.42
C PHE A 49 3.75 17.26 2.62
N ASP A 50 4.44 18.31 3.02
CA ASP A 50 3.99 19.27 4.03
C ASP A 50 4.39 20.67 3.56
N HIS A 51 3.46 21.63 3.57
CA HIS A 51 3.67 22.98 3.04
C HIS A 51 4.33 22.97 1.64
N ASP A 52 3.76 22.18 0.72
CA ASP A 52 4.24 21.96 -0.66
C ASP A 52 5.67 21.38 -0.79
N THR A 53 6.28 20.97 0.32
CA THR A 53 7.62 20.38 0.35
C THR A 53 7.54 18.88 0.48
N ARG A 54 8.14 18.14 -0.45
CA ARG A 54 8.24 16.68 -0.37
C ARG A 54 9.22 16.26 0.72
N LEU A 55 8.70 15.82 1.86
CA LEU A 55 9.50 15.34 3.00
C LEU A 55 9.93 13.87 2.84
N LEU A 56 9.10 13.03 2.20
CA LEU A 56 9.42 11.63 1.96
C LEU A 56 9.16 11.26 0.50
N SER A 57 10.22 10.90 -0.23
CA SER A 57 10.14 10.58 -1.67
C SER A 57 10.00 9.09 -1.97
N ARG A 58 10.44 8.21 -1.05
CA ARG A 58 10.40 6.77 -1.24
C ARG A 58 10.18 6.04 0.07
N PHE A 59 9.18 5.16 0.10
CA PHE A 59 8.92 4.27 1.22
C PHE A 59 8.11 3.05 0.74
N VAL A 60 8.84 1.98 0.44
CA VAL A 60 8.32 0.77 -0.20
C VAL A 60 8.42 -0.41 0.75
N MET A 61 7.33 -1.17 0.90
CA MET A 61 7.29 -2.37 1.73
C MET A 61 7.63 -3.62 0.89
N THR A 62 8.54 -4.44 1.40
CA THR A 62 8.83 -5.77 0.85
C THR A 62 8.81 -6.82 1.94
N VAL A 63 8.53 -8.06 1.56
CA VAL A 63 8.51 -9.24 2.44
C VAL A 63 9.28 -10.34 1.74
N GLY A 64 10.38 -10.80 2.34
CA GLY A 64 11.29 -11.73 1.68
C GLY A 64 11.94 -11.15 0.40
N GLY A 65 12.14 -9.83 0.36
CA GLY A 65 12.72 -9.13 -0.79
C GLY A 65 11.76 -8.88 -1.97
N ALA A 66 10.53 -9.38 -1.88
CA ALA A 66 9.50 -9.19 -2.90
C ALA A 66 8.35 -8.31 -2.38
N ARG A 67 7.66 -7.63 -3.30
CA ARG A 67 6.41 -6.95 -2.98
C ARG A 67 5.35 -7.99 -2.57
N PRO A 68 4.64 -7.83 -1.45
CA PRO A 68 3.62 -8.79 -1.03
C PRO A 68 2.41 -8.76 -1.96
N SER A 69 1.67 -9.86 -2.00
CA SER A 69 0.41 -9.95 -2.76
C SER A 69 -0.65 -9.12 -2.05
N ARG A 70 -1.29 -8.20 -2.76
CA ARG A 70 -2.38 -7.37 -2.22
C ARG A 70 -3.67 -8.19 -2.20
N LEU A 71 -4.39 -8.11 -1.08
CA LEU A 71 -5.71 -8.71 -0.92
C LEU A 71 -6.78 -7.62 -1.10
N SER A 72 -6.57 -6.49 -0.42
CA SER A 72 -7.46 -5.34 -0.50
C SER A 72 -6.73 -4.06 -0.10
N SER A 73 -7.27 -2.91 -0.51
CA SER A 73 -6.83 -1.61 -0.03
C SER A 73 -7.95 -0.60 -0.11
N GLY A 74 -7.87 0.46 0.71
CA GLY A 74 -8.83 1.54 0.69
C GLY A 74 -8.33 2.78 1.42
N VAL A 75 -9.00 3.89 1.14
CA VAL A 75 -8.90 5.15 1.91
C VAL A 75 -10.20 5.34 2.70
N SER A 76 -10.09 5.87 3.91
CA SER A 76 -11.24 6.26 4.74
C SER A 76 -12.05 7.38 4.10
N GLN A 77 -13.32 7.54 4.47
CA GLN A 77 -14.19 8.58 3.89
C GLN A 77 -13.66 10.01 4.06
N ASP A 78 -12.97 10.27 5.17
CA ASP A 78 -12.34 11.57 5.47
C ASP A 78 -10.96 11.74 4.82
N ASN A 79 -10.47 10.76 4.06
CA ASN A 79 -9.18 10.78 3.38
C ASN A 79 -7.96 10.98 4.29
N VAL A 80 -8.03 10.62 5.58
CA VAL A 80 -6.86 10.71 6.50
C VAL A 80 -6.22 9.35 6.79
N PHE A 81 -6.93 8.24 6.53
CA PHE A 81 -6.39 6.88 6.68
C PHE A 81 -6.33 6.13 5.35
N PHE A 82 -5.22 5.44 5.13
CA PHE A 82 -5.09 4.38 4.14
C PHE A 82 -4.89 3.04 4.85
N ILE A 83 -5.59 1.99 4.39
CA ILE A 83 -5.43 0.63 4.89
C ILE A 83 -5.19 -0.30 3.71
N CYS A 84 -4.21 -1.18 3.82
CA CYS A 84 -3.98 -2.25 2.86
C CYS A 84 -3.71 -3.58 3.56
N HIS A 85 -4.44 -4.60 3.13
CA HIS A 85 -4.23 -5.98 3.53
C HIS A 85 -3.42 -6.68 2.46
N THR A 86 -2.33 -7.31 2.88
CA THR A 86 -1.43 -8.05 2.00
C THR A 86 -1.08 -9.40 2.60
N THR A 87 -0.54 -10.27 1.77
CA THR A 87 0.05 -11.53 2.21
C THR A 87 1.39 -11.78 1.54
N ASN A 88 2.25 -12.56 2.19
CA ASN A 88 3.54 -12.90 1.63
C ASN A 88 3.41 -13.69 0.33
N ARG A 89 4.36 -13.44 -0.58
CA ARG A 89 4.73 -14.38 -1.64
C ARG A 89 5.60 -15.50 -1.05
N PRO A 90 5.93 -16.57 -1.80
CA PRO A 90 6.83 -17.61 -1.28
C PRO A 90 8.10 -16.96 -0.73
N LEU A 91 8.40 -17.23 0.55
CA LEU A 91 9.51 -16.57 1.24
C LEU A 91 10.82 -17.29 0.95
N PRO A 92 11.96 -16.57 0.92
CA PRO A 92 13.26 -17.21 0.86
C PRO A 92 13.43 -18.24 2.00
N PRO A 93 14.14 -19.35 1.77
CA PRO A 93 14.47 -20.31 2.81
C PRO A 93 15.17 -19.67 4.01
N MET A 94 14.64 -19.84 5.23
CA MET A 94 15.25 -19.37 6.47
C MET A 94 15.86 -20.54 7.25
N GLY A 95 16.91 -21.16 6.70
CA GLY A 95 17.58 -22.33 7.30
C GLY A 95 16.82 -23.66 7.13
N GLY A 96 15.71 -23.66 6.39
CA GLY A 96 14.87 -24.82 6.12
C GLY A 96 14.16 -24.72 4.77
N ARG A 97 12.94 -25.26 4.63
CA ARG A 97 12.16 -25.10 3.41
C ARG A 97 11.61 -23.68 3.29
N SER A 98 11.41 -23.22 2.06
CA SER A 98 10.70 -21.96 1.76
C SER A 98 9.30 -22.00 2.35
N ALA A 99 8.88 -20.92 3.01
CA ALA A 99 7.51 -20.77 3.46
C ALA A 99 6.60 -20.44 2.25
N PRO A 100 5.45 -21.12 2.09
CA PRO A 100 4.58 -20.90 0.94
C PRO A 100 3.93 -19.51 0.98
N ALA A 101 3.35 -19.09 -0.14
CA ALA A 101 2.53 -17.88 -0.19
C ALA A 101 1.31 -18.00 0.74
N GLY A 102 0.81 -16.88 1.26
CA GLY A 102 -0.45 -16.87 2.00
C GLY A 102 -0.36 -17.11 3.51
N VAL A 103 0.82 -17.45 4.05
CA VAL A 103 0.98 -17.84 5.46
C VAL A 103 1.14 -16.66 6.43
N LEU A 104 1.50 -15.49 5.91
CA LEU A 104 1.66 -14.25 6.66
C LEU A 104 0.66 -13.24 6.13
N HIS A 105 -0.25 -12.79 6.99
CA HIS A 105 -1.11 -11.64 6.73
C HIS A 105 -0.46 -10.37 7.30
N ILE A 106 -0.44 -9.30 6.51
CA ILE A 106 0.15 -8.02 6.90
C ILE A 106 -0.87 -6.94 6.59
N GLU A 107 -1.24 -6.20 7.62
CA GLU A 107 -2.03 -4.99 7.49
C GLU A 107 -1.10 -3.78 7.58
N ARG A 108 -1.13 -2.94 6.55
CA ARG A 108 -0.43 -1.66 6.52
C ARG A 108 -1.44 -0.53 6.70
N ARG A 109 -1.21 0.34 7.68
CA ARG A 109 -1.94 1.60 7.85
C ARG A 109 -1.03 2.79 7.57
N ARG A 110 -1.57 3.82 6.92
CA ARG A 110 -0.98 5.16 6.89
C ARG A 110 -2.02 6.15 7.41
N PHE A 111 -1.52 7.14 8.13
CA PHE A 111 -2.29 8.21 8.71
C PHE A 111 -1.52 9.52 8.51
N ILE A 112 -2.25 10.60 8.24
CA ILE A 112 -1.72 11.96 8.27
C ILE A 112 -2.62 12.80 9.19
N ARG A 113 -2.03 13.77 9.89
CA ARG A 113 -2.66 14.53 10.96
C ARG A 113 -3.19 15.85 10.45
#